data_AF-A0AAW0Q192-F1
#
_entry.id   AF-A0AAW0Q192-F1
#
_cell.length_a   1.000
_cell.length_b   1.000
_cell.length_c   1.000
_cell.angle_alpha   90.00
_cell.angle_beta   90.00
_cell.angle_gamma   90.00
#
_symmetry.space_group_name_H-M   'P 1'
#
loop_
_entity.id
_entity.type
_entity.pdbx_description
1 polymer ?
#
loop_
_entity_poly.entity_id
_entity_poly.type
_entity_poly.pdbx_seq_one_letter_code
_entity_poly.pdbx_strand_id
1 'polypeptide(L)'
;MRPTCCIYNFAMCFALWPYVDILPGLSELNVRLLEQNPVIDVPLSNENEDLSMDAGSIYKTISKNIREFLLDFHQKYGTFIPLVKSDLLKHLTKKMHKDLKDYEMLILELTIEEMAKLVNTVPYFEVRYKKHTLAMEDLATLANENWLNDQVINMYGELIMDLWTESKVHFLNSFFHKQLIAKGYEGVKRWTKQVDLFSKHLLLVPIHLEVHWCLVTADFLKKKICLYDSQGIGLQKVAVNILKYLIKEAKEKKRTAFEEGWTVLLLEDIPHQTNENDCGVFVLEYSRCLALSEPLQFCQRDIPQIRKRIYKELCECKLHDNC
;
A
#
# COMPACT_ATOMS: atom_id res chain seq x y z
N MET A 1 9.93 -45.32 4.91
CA MET A 1 10.50 -43.96 5.00
C MET A 1 10.22 -43.22 3.69
N ARG A 2 9.30 -42.25 3.71
CA ARG A 2 9.23 -41.15 2.73
C ARG A 2 9.09 -39.85 3.52
N PRO A 3 10.15 -39.04 3.66
CA PRO A 3 10.11 -37.79 4.41
C PRO A 3 9.88 -36.59 3.47
N THR A 4 8.84 -36.62 2.63
CA THR A 4 8.64 -35.58 1.60
C THR A 4 7.36 -34.74 1.78
N CYS A 5 6.41 -35.15 2.62
CA CYS A 5 5.15 -34.43 2.80
C CYS A 5 5.27 -33.25 3.77
N CYS A 6 5.99 -33.40 4.89
CA CYS A 6 6.15 -32.30 5.86
C CYS A 6 6.99 -31.13 5.33
N ILE A 7 8.04 -31.38 4.52
CA ILE A 7 8.92 -30.32 4.02
C ILE A 7 8.21 -29.44 2.97
N TYR A 8 7.36 -30.04 2.13
CA TYR A 8 6.57 -29.31 1.13
C TYR A 8 5.55 -28.36 1.78
N ASN A 9 4.90 -28.83 2.86
CA ASN A 9 3.97 -27.98 3.61
C ASN A 9 4.70 -26.80 4.25
N PHE A 10 5.86 -26.99 4.88
CA PHE A 10 6.62 -25.87 5.48
C PHE A 10 7.09 -24.83 4.46
N ALA A 11 7.64 -25.24 3.31
CA ALA A 11 8.09 -24.30 2.28
C ALA A 11 6.93 -23.49 1.67
N MET A 12 5.77 -24.13 1.51
CA MET A 12 4.53 -23.48 1.05
C MET A 12 4.02 -22.47 2.08
N CYS A 13 4.05 -22.81 3.38
CA CYS A 13 3.67 -21.88 4.46
C CYS A 13 4.57 -20.63 4.47
N PHE A 14 5.88 -20.78 4.25
CA PHE A 14 6.81 -19.64 4.16
C PHE A 14 6.56 -18.78 2.92
N ALA A 15 6.35 -19.41 1.77
CA ALA A 15 6.09 -18.69 0.51
C ALA A 15 4.76 -17.92 0.53
N LEU A 16 3.78 -18.40 1.32
CA LEU A 16 2.49 -17.75 1.49
C LEU A 16 2.38 -16.87 2.75
N TRP A 17 3.42 -16.80 3.59
CA TRP A 17 3.43 -15.96 4.79
C TRP A 17 3.07 -14.49 4.54
N PRO A 18 3.51 -13.85 3.42
CA PRO A 18 3.09 -12.50 3.08
C PRO A 18 1.59 -12.32 2.81
N TYR A 19 0.83 -13.43 2.72
CA TYR A 19 -0.58 -13.44 2.34
C TYR A 19 -1.52 -13.92 3.46
N VAL A 20 -1.00 -14.11 4.68
CA VAL A 20 -1.78 -14.60 5.84
C VAL A 20 -3.01 -13.73 6.11
N ASP A 21 -2.90 -12.42 5.90
CA ASP A 21 -3.99 -11.45 6.09
C ASP A 21 -5.03 -11.44 4.97
N ILE A 22 -4.79 -12.15 3.86
CA ILE A 22 -5.69 -12.20 2.70
C ILE A 22 -6.79 -13.24 2.92
N LEU A 23 -6.49 -14.27 3.72
CA LEU A 23 -7.28 -15.48 3.87
C LEU A 23 -7.26 -15.91 5.35
N PRO A 24 -8.15 -15.32 6.20
CA PRO A 24 -8.26 -15.74 7.60
C PRO A 24 -8.60 -17.23 7.64
N GLY A 25 -7.65 -18.04 8.09
CA GLY A 25 -7.68 -19.49 7.96
C GLY A 25 -6.38 -20.10 7.44
N LEU A 26 -5.44 -19.34 6.87
CA LEU A 26 -4.10 -19.84 6.53
C LEU A 26 -3.37 -20.42 7.76
N SER A 27 -3.54 -19.82 8.94
CA SER A 27 -3.03 -20.34 10.21
C SER A 27 -3.73 -21.64 10.65
N GLU A 28 -5.04 -21.77 10.44
CA GLU A 28 -5.82 -22.97 10.78
C GLU A 28 -5.61 -24.11 9.76
N LEU A 29 -5.43 -23.79 8.47
CA LEU A 29 -5.04 -24.75 7.43
C LEU A 29 -3.62 -25.27 7.67
N ASN A 30 -2.69 -24.43 8.14
CA ASN A 30 -1.36 -24.89 8.55
C ASN A 30 -1.44 -25.98 9.64
N VAL A 31 -2.36 -25.85 10.60
CA VAL A 31 -2.61 -26.87 11.62
C VAL A 31 -3.20 -28.13 10.99
N ARG A 32 -4.24 -28.02 10.14
CA ARG A 32 -4.87 -29.17 9.49
C ARG A 32 -3.96 -29.92 8.51
N LEU A 33 -3.11 -29.21 7.75
CA LEU A 33 -2.16 -29.80 6.79
C LEU A 33 -0.97 -30.48 7.47
N LEU A 34 -0.63 -30.08 8.70
CA LEU A 34 0.35 -30.80 9.53
C LEU A 34 -0.25 -32.08 10.16
N GLU A 35 -1.57 -32.14 10.30
CA GLU A 35 -2.29 -33.24 10.97
C GLU A 35 -2.83 -34.33 10.01
N GLN A 36 -2.85 -34.13 8.69
CA GLN A 36 -3.46 -35.08 7.75
C GLN A 36 -2.48 -36.11 7.18
N ASN A 37 -2.63 -37.37 7.62
CA ASN A 37 -2.42 -38.57 6.79
C ASN A 37 -3.73 -38.82 6.01
N PRO A 38 -3.73 -38.99 4.67
CA PRO A 38 -4.98 -39.08 3.93
C PRO A 38 -5.55 -40.50 4.01
N VAL A 39 -6.70 -40.65 4.67
CA VAL A 39 -7.65 -41.72 4.38
C VAL A 39 -9.00 -41.03 4.19
N ILE A 40 -9.43 -40.89 2.94
CA ILE A 40 -10.78 -40.45 2.59
C ILE A 40 -11.54 -41.70 2.19
N ASP A 41 -12.42 -42.17 3.08
CA ASP A 41 -13.44 -43.15 2.74
C ASP A 41 -14.62 -42.43 2.08
N VAL A 42 -15.01 -42.88 0.88
CA VAL A 42 -16.19 -42.41 0.15
C VAL A 42 -17.40 -43.25 0.59
N PRO A 43 -18.49 -42.66 1.10
CA PRO A 43 -19.72 -43.40 1.34
C PRO A 43 -20.51 -43.52 0.02
N LEU A 44 -20.87 -44.76 -0.33
CA LEU A 44 -21.89 -45.08 -1.31
C LEU A 44 -23.28 -44.94 -0.65
N SER A 45 -24.17 -44.14 -1.24
CA SER A 45 -25.48 -44.64 -1.72
C SER A 45 -26.45 -43.54 -2.19
N ASN A 46 -27.00 -43.82 -3.37
CA ASN A 46 -28.38 -43.69 -3.86
C ASN A 46 -28.96 -42.34 -4.29
N GLU A 47 -29.53 -42.45 -5.50
CA GLU A 47 -30.09 -41.47 -6.41
C GLU A 47 -31.37 -40.80 -5.87
N ASN A 48 -31.53 -39.51 -6.20
CA ASN A 48 -32.77 -38.98 -6.75
C ASN A 48 -32.42 -37.79 -7.65
N GLU A 49 -32.84 -37.88 -8.91
CA GLU A 49 -32.68 -36.88 -9.96
C GLU A 49 -33.52 -35.64 -9.64
N ASP A 50 -32.83 -34.52 -9.45
CA ASP A 50 -33.39 -33.18 -9.68
C ASP A 50 -32.30 -32.34 -10.35
N LEU A 51 -32.68 -31.56 -11.35
CA LEU A 51 -31.82 -30.77 -12.25
C LEU A 51 -30.78 -29.91 -11.49
N SER A 52 -29.65 -30.52 -11.15
CA SER A 52 -28.53 -29.91 -10.46
C SER A 52 -27.26 -30.24 -11.22
N MET A 53 -26.43 -29.23 -11.47
CA MET A 53 -25.05 -29.49 -11.91
C MET A 53 -24.42 -30.40 -10.85
N ASP A 54 -23.96 -31.58 -11.25
CA ASP A 54 -23.17 -32.50 -10.43
C ASP A 54 -22.14 -31.70 -9.60
N ALA A 55 -21.99 -32.02 -8.32
CA ALA A 55 -21.06 -31.36 -7.40
C ALA A 55 -19.63 -31.32 -7.98
N GLY A 56 -19.24 -32.35 -8.76
CA GLY A 56 -17.98 -32.40 -9.50
C GLY A 56 -17.86 -31.34 -10.61
N SER A 57 -18.97 -30.94 -11.23
CA SER A 57 -19.02 -29.88 -12.27
C SER A 57 -18.87 -28.48 -11.66
N ILE A 58 -19.49 -28.24 -10.49
CA ILE A 58 -19.37 -26.97 -9.76
C ILE A 58 -17.95 -26.75 -9.27
N TYR A 59 -17.34 -27.77 -8.63
CA TYR A 59 -15.94 -27.72 -8.19
C TYR A 59 -14.97 -27.33 -9.31
N LYS A 60 -15.06 -28.01 -10.46
CA LYS A 60 -14.21 -27.74 -11.63
C LYS A 60 -14.40 -26.32 -12.15
N THR A 61 -15.63 -25.82 -12.14
CA THR A 61 -15.96 -24.47 -12.57
C THR A 61 -15.34 -23.42 -11.63
N ILE A 62 -15.49 -23.58 -10.31
CA ILE A 62 -14.91 -22.66 -9.32
C ILE A 62 -13.39 -22.65 -9.44
N SER A 63 -12.76 -23.84 -9.42
CA SER A 63 -11.30 -23.98 -9.53
C SER A 63 -10.74 -23.31 -10.80
N LYS A 64 -11.40 -23.50 -11.95
CA LYS A 64 -11.01 -22.85 -13.20
C LYS A 64 -11.07 -21.32 -13.11
N ASN A 65 -12.16 -20.75 -12.60
CA ASN A 65 -12.31 -19.29 -12.51
C ASN A 65 -11.35 -18.68 -11.48
N ILE A 66 -11.07 -19.38 -10.36
CA ILE A 66 -10.05 -18.96 -9.39
C ILE A 66 -8.68 -18.90 -10.07
N ARG A 67 -8.29 -19.96 -10.78
CA ARG A 67 -7.02 -20.01 -11.50
C ARG A 67 -6.89 -18.87 -12.53
N GLU A 68 -7.89 -18.69 -13.37
CA GLU A 68 -7.91 -17.61 -14.38
C GLU A 68 -7.75 -16.24 -13.71
N PHE A 69 -8.52 -15.96 -12.66
CA PHE A 69 -8.43 -14.72 -11.91
C PHE A 69 -7.04 -14.51 -11.28
N LEU A 70 -6.49 -15.53 -10.60
CA LEU A 70 -5.20 -15.41 -9.92
C LEU A 70 -4.04 -15.27 -10.91
N LEU A 71 -4.10 -15.91 -12.08
CA LEU A 71 -3.12 -15.70 -13.15
C LEU A 71 -3.12 -14.25 -13.63
N ASP A 72 -4.29 -13.71 -13.98
CA ASP A 72 -4.44 -12.32 -14.42
C ASP A 72 -3.99 -11.34 -13.33
N PHE A 73 -4.36 -11.63 -12.07
CA PHE A 73 -3.99 -10.82 -10.92
C PHE A 73 -2.47 -10.80 -10.71
N HIS A 74 -1.83 -11.97 -10.72
CA HIS A 74 -0.40 -12.11 -10.53
C HIS A 74 0.39 -11.47 -11.67
N GLN A 75 -0.09 -11.58 -12.91
CA GLN A 75 0.53 -10.89 -14.05
C GLN A 75 0.40 -9.36 -13.92
N LYS A 76 -0.74 -8.87 -13.41
CA LYS A 76 -0.99 -7.43 -13.25
C LYS A 76 -0.18 -6.80 -12.12
N TYR A 77 -0.04 -7.48 -10.99
CA TYR A 77 0.53 -6.91 -9.76
C TYR A 77 1.88 -7.51 -9.36
N GLY A 78 2.35 -8.55 -10.04
CA GLY A 78 3.61 -9.26 -9.75
C GLY A 78 3.56 -10.17 -8.53
N THR A 79 2.69 -9.86 -7.55
CA THR A 79 2.46 -10.64 -6.33
C THR A 79 0.98 -10.70 -6.00
N PHE A 80 0.64 -11.46 -4.96
CA PHE A 80 -0.69 -11.42 -4.36
C PHE A 80 -0.79 -10.44 -3.18
N ILE A 81 0.23 -9.63 -2.88
CA ILE A 81 0.22 -8.69 -1.73
C ILE A 81 -1.03 -7.79 -1.73
N PRO A 82 -1.41 -7.16 -2.86
CA PRO A 82 -2.60 -6.31 -2.90
C PRO A 82 -3.94 -7.07 -2.90
N LEU A 83 -3.94 -8.40 -2.94
CA LEU A 83 -5.17 -9.17 -3.09
C LEU A 83 -6.06 -9.01 -1.84
N VAL A 84 -7.34 -8.75 -2.08
CA VAL A 84 -8.37 -8.79 -1.04
C VAL A 84 -9.46 -9.77 -1.45
N LYS A 85 -10.08 -10.42 -0.45
CA LYS A 85 -11.16 -11.40 -0.64
C LYS A 85 -12.27 -10.89 -1.56
N SER A 86 -12.63 -9.61 -1.47
CA SER A 86 -13.66 -9.01 -2.31
C SER A 86 -13.31 -8.98 -3.80
N ASP A 87 -12.03 -8.93 -4.18
CA ASP A 87 -11.62 -8.95 -5.59
C ASP A 87 -12.04 -10.27 -6.24
N LEU A 88 -11.70 -11.38 -5.58
CA LEU A 88 -12.02 -12.72 -6.05
C LEU A 88 -13.52 -12.98 -6.00
N LEU A 89 -14.19 -12.66 -4.90
CA LEU A 89 -15.64 -12.89 -4.77
C LEU A 89 -16.43 -12.11 -5.83
N LYS A 90 -16.08 -10.82 -6.06
CA LYS A 90 -16.71 -10.02 -7.13
C LYS A 90 -16.49 -10.67 -8.51
N HIS A 91 -15.30 -11.19 -8.78
CA HIS A 91 -15.03 -11.90 -10.03
C HIS A 91 -15.88 -13.17 -10.18
N LEU A 92 -15.88 -14.04 -9.17
CA LEU A 92 -16.61 -15.31 -9.19
C LEU A 92 -18.12 -15.09 -9.28
N THR A 93 -18.71 -14.21 -8.47
CA THR A 93 -20.14 -13.88 -8.54
C THR A 93 -20.53 -13.34 -9.92
N LYS A 94 -19.69 -12.48 -10.52
CA LYS A 94 -19.93 -11.93 -11.86
C LYS A 94 -19.89 -13.01 -12.95
N LYS A 95 -18.97 -13.96 -12.86
CA LYS A 95 -18.79 -15.03 -13.86
C LYS A 95 -19.81 -16.16 -13.73
N MET A 96 -20.18 -16.49 -12.49
CA MET A 96 -21.03 -17.64 -12.19
C MET A 96 -22.51 -17.30 -12.05
N HIS A 97 -22.86 -16.01 -11.91
CA HIS A 97 -24.24 -15.54 -11.73
C HIS A 97 -24.98 -16.24 -10.56
N LYS A 98 -24.25 -16.59 -9.48
CA LYS A 98 -24.77 -17.28 -8.29
C LYS A 98 -24.22 -16.68 -7.02
N ASP A 99 -24.99 -16.80 -5.92
CA ASP A 99 -24.46 -16.60 -4.57
C ASP A 99 -23.56 -17.80 -4.22
N LEU A 100 -22.39 -17.52 -3.67
CA LEU A 100 -21.33 -18.50 -3.42
C LEU A 100 -21.02 -18.66 -1.92
N LYS A 101 -21.89 -18.16 -1.03
CA LYS A 101 -21.71 -18.27 0.43
C LYS A 101 -21.48 -19.71 0.89
N ASP A 102 -22.25 -20.67 0.37
CA ASP A 102 -22.12 -22.09 0.75
C ASP A 102 -20.78 -22.71 0.32
N TYR A 103 -20.03 -22.02 -0.56
CA TYR A 103 -18.75 -22.47 -1.09
C TYR A 103 -17.56 -21.68 -0.54
N GLU A 104 -17.76 -20.85 0.49
CA GLU A 104 -16.72 -19.95 1.01
C GLU A 104 -15.44 -20.69 1.44
N MET A 105 -15.58 -21.82 2.15
CA MET A 105 -14.45 -22.65 2.55
C MET A 105 -13.75 -23.32 1.36
N LEU A 106 -14.52 -23.78 0.38
CA LEU A 106 -13.96 -24.37 -0.84
C LEU A 106 -13.19 -23.33 -1.66
N ILE A 107 -13.73 -22.12 -1.79
CA ILE A 107 -13.09 -21.01 -2.49
C ILE A 107 -11.78 -20.65 -1.79
N LEU A 108 -11.79 -20.57 -0.46
CA LEU A 108 -10.60 -20.32 0.36
C LEU A 108 -9.50 -21.35 0.08
N GLU A 109 -9.82 -22.65 0.19
CA GLU A 109 -8.88 -23.76 -0.02
C GLU A 109 -8.28 -23.73 -1.43
N LEU A 110 -9.14 -23.66 -2.46
CA LEU A 110 -8.70 -23.60 -3.86
C LEU A 110 -7.85 -22.36 -4.15
N THR A 111 -8.15 -21.22 -3.52
CA THR A 111 -7.37 -20.00 -3.68
C THR A 111 -5.96 -20.17 -3.12
N ILE A 112 -5.83 -20.75 -1.93
CA ILE A 112 -4.53 -21.03 -1.30
C ILE A 112 -3.71 -21.96 -2.19
N GLU A 113 -4.32 -23.06 -2.65
CA GLU A 113 -3.64 -24.02 -3.52
C GLU A 113 -3.17 -23.42 -4.83
N GLU A 114 -4.00 -22.61 -5.49
CA GLU A 114 -3.64 -21.98 -6.76
C GLU A 114 -2.62 -20.86 -6.56
N MET A 115 -2.72 -20.07 -5.50
CA MET A 115 -1.68 -19.10 -5.14
C MET A 115 -0.34 -19.80 -4.94
N ALA A 116 -0.28 -20.90 -4.19
CA ALA A 116 0.95 -21.67 -3.97
C ALA A 116 1.62 -22.13 -5.27
N LYS A 117 0.83 -22.49 -6.30
CA LYS A 117 1.34 -22.90 -7.62
C LYS A 117 1.90 -21.73 -8.42
N LEU A 118 1.39 -20.52 -8.20
CA LEU A 118 1.73 -19.32 -8.97
C LEU A 118 2.84 -18.48 -8.31
N VAL A 119 3.02 -18.61 -7.00
CA VAL A 119 4.11 -17.94 -6.28
C VAL A 119 5.44 -18.35 -6.90
N ASN A 120 6.24 -17.37 -7.31
CA ASN A 120 7.52 -17.50 -8.04
C ASN A 120 7.43 -17.79 -9.55
N THR A 121 6.25 -17.74 -10.17
CA THR A 121 6.14 -17.91 -11.64
C THR A 121 6.50 -16.65 -12.45
N VAL A 122 6.56 -15.49 -11.80
CA VAL A 122 6.97 -14.22 -12.41
C VAL A 122 8.39 -13.91 -11.94
N PRO A 123 9.42 -14.16 -12.78
CA PRO A 123 10.81 -13.99 -12.37
C PRO A 123 11.24 -12.52 -12.31
N TYR A 124 10.49 -11.64 -12.97
CA TYR A 124 10.77 -10.22 -13.05
C TYR A 124 9.47 -9.43 -13.19
N PHE A 125 9.31 -8.41 -12.35
CA PHE A 125 8.21 -7.47 -12.41
C PHE A 125 8.73 -6.10 -11.97
N GLU A 126 8.32 -5.07 -12.70
CA GLU A 126 8.62 -3.69 -12.37
C GLU A 126 7.45 -2.80 -12.79
N VAL A 127 7.32 -1.68 -12.09
CA VAL A 127 6.36 -0.62 -12.43
C VAL A 127 7.15 0.64 -12.71
N ARG A 128 6.93 1.23 -13.88
CA ARG A 128 7.58 2.49 -14.28
C ARG A 128 6.55 3.60 -14.34
N TYR A 129 6.85 4.70 -13.67
CA TYR A 129 6.03 5.90 -13.72
C TYR A 129 6.88 7.16 -13.66
N LYS A 130 6.76 7.99 -14.70
CA LYS A 130 7.63 9.16 -14.93
C LYS A 130 9.11 8.75 -14.84
N LYS A 131 9.83 9.25 -13.84
CA LYS A 131 11.26 8.99 -13.60
C LYS A 131 11.51 7.86 -12.59
N HIS A 132 10.45 7.27 -12.03
CA HIS A 132 10.54 6.24 -11.00
C HIS A 132 10.34 4.86 -11.60
N THR A 133 11.10 3.90 -11.07
CA THR A 133 10.95 2.48 -11.34
C THR A 133 10.87 1.78 -9.99
N LEU A 134 9.78 1.05 -9.74
CA LEU A 134 9.64 0.18 -8.59
C LEU A 134 9.88 -1.26 -9.03
N ALA A 135 10.85 -1.91 -8.41
CA ALA A 135 11.04 -3.34 -8.53
C ALA A 135 10.15 -4.10 -7.52
N MET A 136 10.18 -5.42 -7.58
CA MET A 136 9.44 -6.29 -6.67
C MET A 136 9.83 -6.07 -5.20
N GLU A 137 11.11 -5.78 -4.95
CA GLU A 137 11.64 -5.53 -3.61
C GLU A 137 11.09 -4.23 -3.03
N ASP A 138 10.89 -3.21 -3.85
CA ASP A 138 10.27 -1.95 -3.44
C ASP A 138 8.80 -2.17 -3.09
N LEU A 139 8.06 -2.86 -3.96
CA LEU A 139 6.64 -3.17 -3.75
C LEU A 139 6.42 -4.11 -2.55
N ALA A 140 7.36 -5.02 -2.27
CA ALA A 140 7.32 -5.90 -1.11
C ALA A 140 7.38 -5.14 0.23
N THR A 141 7.85 -3.88 0.24
CA THR A 141 7.79 -3.03 1.45
C THR A 141 6.36 -2.69 1.88
N LEU A 142 5.38 -2.82 0.97
CA LEU A 142 3.96 -2.64 1.29
C LEU A 142 3.32 -3.90 1.90
N ALA A 143 4.01 -5.04 1.91
CA ALA A 143 3.51 -6.25 2.56
C ALA A 143 3.54 -6.13 4.09
N ASN A 144 2.44 -6.54 4.74
CA ASN A 144 2.31 -6.67 6.19
C ASN A 144 2.89 -5.45 6.94
N GLU A 145 3.77 -5.69 7.90
CA GLU A 145 4.40 -4.67 8.74
C GLU A 145 5.81 -4.28 8.24
N ASN A 146 6.10 -4.40 6.94
CA ASN A 146 7.39 -3.95 6.40
C ASN A 146 7.47 -2.41 6.37
N TRP A 147 8.68 -1.88 6.58
CA TRP A 147 8.94 -0.44 6.46
C TRP A 147 8.93 -0.02 4.99
N LEU A 148 8.19 1.04 4.68
CA LEU A 148 8.23 1.63 3.35
C LEU A 148 9.61 2.24 3.08
N ASN A 149 10.09 2.03 1.85
CA ASN A 149 11.32 2.65 1.38
C ASN A 149 11.05 3.98 0.66
N ASP A 150 12.13 4.67 0.32
CA ASP A 150 12.07 5.96 -0.37
C ASP A 150 11.50 5.87 -1.79
N GLN A 151 11.66 4.75 -2.50
CA GLN A 151 11.13 4.60 -3.86
C GLN A 151 9.60 4.61 -3.86
N VAL A 152 8.98 3.85 -2.95
CA VAL A 152 7.53 3.85 -2.74
C VAL A 152 7.02 5.23 -2.36
N ILE A 153 7.64 5.89 -1.37
CA ILE A 153 7.24 7.22 -0.91
C ILE A 153 7.29 8.24 -2.06
N ASN A 154 8.39 8.24 -2.82
CA ASN A 154 8.61 9.22 -3.87
C ASN A 154 7.69 9.00 -5.08
N MET A 155 7.51 7.75 -5.51
CA MET A 155 6.62 7.46 -6.64
C MET A 155 5.16 7.74 -6.29
N TYR A 156 4.72 7.44 -5.07
CA TYR A 156 3.36 7.78 -4.64
C TYR A 156 3.16 9.31 -4.57
N GLY A 157 4.18 10.06 -4.14
CA GLY A 157 4.17 11.52 -4.20
C GLY A 157 3.96 12.09 -5.61
N GLU A 158 4.46 11.42 -6.65
CA GLU A 158 4.21 11.78 -8.05
C GLU A 158 2.75 11.53 -8.46
N LEU A 159 2.10 10.48 -7.94
CA LEU A 159 0.67 10.24 -8.15
C LEU A 159 -0.19 11.32 -7.49
N ILE A 160 0.18 11.75 -6.27
CA ILE A 160 -0.50 12.83 -5.54
C ILE A 160 -0.42 14.15 -6.32
N MET A 161 0.74 14.47 -6.91
CA MET A 161 0.90 15.70 -7.69
C MET A 161 0.06 15.70 -8.98
N ASP A 162 -0.28 14.52 -9.52
CA ASP A 162 -1.07 14.38 -10.75
C ASP A 162 -2.59 14.33 -10.51
N LEU A 163 -3.05 14.37 -9.24
CA LEU A 163 -4.48 14.46 -8.90
C LEU A 163 -5.17 15.69 -9.53
N TRP A 164 -4.43 16.80 -9.59
CA TRP A 164 -4.97 18.09 -9.99
C TRP A 164 -4.35 18.54 -11.31
N THR A 165 -5.19 18.77 -12.32
CA THR A 165 -4.79 19.41 -13.59
C THR A 165 -4.09 20.75 -13.37
N GLU A 166 -4.49 21.48 -12.32
CA GLU A 166 -3.93 22.77 -11.93
C GLU A 166 -2.82 22.67 -10.86
N SER A 167 -2.07 21.56 -10.78
CA SER A 167 -0.85 21.41 -9.96
C SER A 167 -0.87 22.20 -8.62
N LYS A 168 -1.94 22.04 -7.83
CA LYS A 168 -2.18 22.82 -6.59
C LYS A 168 -1.32 22.36 -5.42
N VAL A 169 -0.88 21.11 -5.48
CA VAL A 169 -0.08 20.44 -4.47
C VAL A 169 1.30 20.16 -5.07
N HIS A 170 2.34 20.36 -4.27
CA HIS A 170 3.68 19.92 -4.62
C HIS A 170 4.21 18.98 -3.55
N PHE A 171 4.76 17.84 -3.97
CA PHE A 171 5.35 16.83 -3.10
C PHE A 171 6.85 16.81 -3.35
N LEU A 172 7.64 17.13 -2.31
CA LEU A 172 9.10 17.09 -2.42
C LEU A 172 9.60 15.65 -2.29
N ASN A 173 10.69 15.37 -2.98
CA ASN A 173 11.39 14.10 -2.85
C ASN A 173 11.94 13.92 -1.41
N SER A 174 11.86 12.71 -0.87
CA SER A 174 12.25 12.33 0.49
C SER A 174 13.70 12.66 0.87
N PHE A 175 14.60 12.77 -0.10
CA PHE A 175 15.99 13.16 0.14
C PHE A 175 16.17 14.66 0.40
N PHE A 176 15.15 15.49 0.12
CA PHE A 176 15.23 16.95 0.21
C PHE A 176 15.66 17.42 1.60
N HIS A 177 14.97 16.96 2.65
CA HIS A 177 15.28 17.42 4.02
C HIS A 177 16.69 17.02 4.43
N LYS A 178 17.11 15.77 4.18
CA LYS A 178 18.47 15.31 4.45
C LYS A 178 19.51 16.19 3.75
N GLN A 179 19.27 16.54 2.49
CA GLN A 179 20.14 17.40 1.70
C GLN A 179 20.19 18.84 2.23
N LEU A 180 19.04 19.37 2.67
CA LEU A 180 18.91 20.68 3.29
C LEU A 180 19.70 20.76 4.61
N ILE A 181 19.62 19.74 5.46
CA ILE A 181 20.38 19.71 6.72
C ILE A 181 21.88 19.60 6.46
N ALA A 182 22.30 18.77 5.51
CA ALA A 182 23.70 18.52 5.25
C ALA A 182 24.44 19.70 4.59
N LYS A 183 23.77 20.42 3.66
CA LYS A 183 24.43 21.45 2.83
C LYS A 183 23.73 22.82 2.88
N GLY A 184 22.71 22.99 3.73
CA GLY A 184 21.92 24.21 3.79
C GLY A 184 21.15 24.49 2.50
N TYR A 185 20.67 25.73 2.37
CA TYR A 185 19.89 26.20 1.22
C TYR A 185 20.62 26.00 -0.11
N GLU A 186 21.92 26.27 -0.18
CA GLU A 186 22.69 26.15 -1.43
C GLU A 186 22.69 24.71 -1.99
N GLY A 187 22.62 23.69 -1.12
CA GLY A 187 22.53 22.30 -1.53
C GLY A 187 21.19 21.91 -2.18
N VAL A 188 20.12 22.67 -1.89
CA VAL A 188 18.75 22.38 -2.36
C VAL A 188 18.16 23.45 -3.28
N LYS A 189 18.82 24.61 -3.43
CA LYS A 189 18.36 25.76 -4.26
C LYS A 189 17.93 25.39 -5.69
N ARG A 190 18.50 24.32 -6.26
CA ARG A 190 18.17 23.87 -7.63
C ARG A 190 17.01 22.87 -7.70
N TRP A 191 16.57 22.31 -6.58
CA TRP A 191 15.54 21.26 -6.54
C TRP A 191 14.17 21.81 -6.96
N THR A 192 13.92 23.09 -6.69
CA THR A 192 12.72 23.84 -7.07
C THR A 192 12.98 24.80 -8.24
N LYS A 193 14.05 24.59 -9.03
CA LYS A 193 14.40 25.52 -10.12
C LYS A 193 13.27 25.64 -11.16
N GLN A 194 12.56 24.55 -11.43
CA GLN A 194 11.50 24.46 -12.43
C GLN A 194 10.09 24.56 -11.83
N VAL A 195 9.97 24.84 -10.52
CA VAL A 195 8.69 24.86 -9.82
C VAL A 195 8.59 26.14 -8.98
N ASP A 196 7.53 26.93 -9.20
CA ASP A 196 7.20 28.04 -8.30
C ASP A 196 6.37 27.52 -7.12
N LEU A 197 7.04 27.23 -6.00
CA LEU A 197 6.38 26.75 -4.78
C LEU A 197 5.30 27.71 -4.29
N PHE A 198 5.51 29.02 -4.41
CA PHE A 198 4.62 30.04 -3.85
C PHE A 198 3.34 30.25 -4.68
N SER A 199 3.24 29.60 -5.85
CA SER A 199 2.00 29.49 -6.62
C SER A 199 1.12 28.31 -6.17
N LYS A 200 1.65 27.41 -5.34
CA LYS A 200 0.95 26.21 -4.86
C LYS A 200 0.07 26.57 -3.67
N HIS A 201 -0.96 25.76 -3.43
CA HIS A 201 -1.76 25.85 -2.22
C HIS A 201 -1.08 25.10 -1.06
N LEU A 202 -0.52 23.93 -1.37
CA LEU A 202 0.04 23.01 -0.38
C LEU A 202 1.38 22.46 -0.83
N LEU A 203 2.38 22.53 0.05
CA LEU A 203 3.62 21.78 -0.03
C LEU A 203 3.57 20.59 0.92
N LEU A 204 3.97 19.42 0.43
CA LEU A 204 4.13 18.19 1.20
C LEU A 204 5.63 17.84 1.20
N VAL A 205 6.20 17.67 2.39
CA VAL A 205 7.62 17.35 2.58
C VAL A 205 7.74 16.09 3.43
N PRO A 206 7.88 14.90 2.83
CA PRO A 206 8.21 13.69 3.59
C PRO A 206 9.60 13.84 4.19
N ILE A 207 9.72 13.45 5.45
CA ILE A 207 10.94 13.55 6.24
C ILE A 207 11.33 12.15 6.70
N HIS A 208 12.53 11.73 6.32
CA HIS A 208 13.12 10.49 6.81
C HIS A 208 14.16 10.79 7.90
N LEU A 209 13.97 10.19 9.07
CA LEU A 209 14.80 10.35 10.26
C LEU A 209 15.30 8.98 10.73
N GLU A 210 16.25 8.44 9.98
CA GLU A 210 16.86 7.11 10.18
C GLU A 210 15.88 5.94 10.08
N VAL A 211 15.07 5.74 11.10
CA VAL A 211 14.09 4.64 11.22
C VAL A 211 12.64 5.13 11.28
N HIS A 212 12.41 6.44 11.05
CA HIS A 212 11.09 7.05 11.16
C HIS A 212 10.76 7.94 9.97
N TRP A 213 9.49 7.89 9.56
CA TRP A 213 8.89 8.78 8.57
C TRP A 213 7.91 9.73 9.24
N CYS A 214 8.05 11.03 8.98
CA CYS A 214 7.02 12.02 9.32
C CYS A 214 6.80 12.98 8.15
N LEU A 215 5.74 13.78 8.23
CA LEU A 215 5.35 14.71 7.17
C LEU A 215 5.34 16.13 7.72
N VAL A 216 6.04 17.04 7.02
CA VAL A 216 5.85 18.48 7.21
C VAL A 216 5.08 19.02 6.03
N THR A 217 4.08 19.87 6.30
CA THR A 217 3.34 20.57 5.24
C THR A 217 3.49 22.07 5.35
N ALA A 218 3.33 22.77 4.23
CA ALA A 218 3.17 24.22 4.19
C ALA A 218 1.89 24.58 3.43
N ASP A 219 0.91 25.13 4.14
CA ASP A 219 -0.28 25.77 3.56
C ASP A 219 0.09 27.23 3.26
N PHE A 220 0.29 27.55 1.98
CA PHE A 220 0.70 28.89 1.56
C PHE A 220 -0.41 29.92 1.70
N LEU A 221 -1.68 29.50 1.60
CA LEU A 221 -2.84 30.39 1.73
C LEU A 221 -3.02 30.86 3.17
N LYS A 222 -2.86 29.93 4.13
CA LYS A 222 -2.98 30.21 5.57
C LYS A 222 -1.66 30.56 6.24
N LYS A 223 -0.54 30.46 5.52
CA LYS A 223 0.84 30.57 6.04
C LYS A 223 1.05 29.70 7.28
N LYS A 224 0.69 28.43 7.18
CA LYS A 224 0.84 27.45 8.28
C LYS A 224 1.83 26.35 7.89
N ILE A 225 2.75 26.07 8.79
CA ILE A 225 3.59 24.88 8.76
C ILE A 225 3.04 23.90 9.79
N CYS A 226 2.70 22.69 9.36
CA CYS A 226 2.19 21.64 10.25
C CYS A 226 3.12 20.44 10.23
N LEU A 227 3.40 19.86 11.40
CA LEU A 227 4.07 18.57 11.55
C LEU A 227 3.02 17.49 11.83
N TYR A 228 3.03 16.45 11.01
CA TYR A 228 2.25 15.23 11.18
C TYR A 228 3.21 14.10 11.51
N ASP A 229 3.09 13.55 12.71
CA ASP A 229 3.95 12.52 13.24
C ASP A 229 3.09 11.45 13.92
N SER A 230 2.91 10.32 13.23
CA SER A 230 2.06 9.22 13.69
C SER A 230 2.55 8.58 14.99
N GLN A 231 3.83 8.71 15.33
CA GLN A 231 4.39 8.24 16.61
C GLN A 231 4.31 9.29 17.72
N GLY A 232 4.01 10.55 17.39
CA GLY A 232 3.90 11.62 18.38
C GLY A 232 5.23 12.02 19.03
N ILE A 233 6.39 11.75 18.40
CA ILE A 233 7.70 12.14 18.94
C ILE A 233 7.81 13.67 19.06
N GLY A 234 7.15 14.41 18.17
CA GLY A 234 7.02 15.86 18.29
C GLY A 234 8.29 16.61 17.89
N LEU A 235 8.88 16.25 16.75
CA LEU A 235 10.16 16.76 16.25
C LEU A 235 10.06 18.16 15.63
N GLN A 236 9.66 19.15 16.44
CA GLN A 236 9.42 20.55 16.04
C GLN A 236 10.56 21.16 15.22
N LYS A 237 11.82 20.77 15.51
CA LYS A 237 13.00 21.24 14.78
C LYS A 237 12.88 21.02 13.28
N VAL A 238 12.27 19.93 12.84
CA VAL A 238 12.07 19.58 11.43
C VAL A 238 11.16 20.61 10.76
N ALA A 239 10.00 20.91 11.36
CA ALA A 239 9.08 21.93 10.86
C ALA A 239 9.74 23.33 10.79
N VAL A 240 10.52 23.68 11.82
CA VAL A 240 11.30 24.93 11.85
C VAL A 240 12.34 24.98 10.73
N ASN A 241 13.00 23.87 10.39
CA ASN A 241 13.96 23.81 9.28
C ASN A 241 13.28 24.07 7.93
N ILE A 242 12.09 23.50 7.71
CA ILE A 242 11.29 23.76 6.50
C ILE A 242 10.86 25.23 6.43
N LEU A 243 10.42 25.83 7.55
CA LEU A 243 10.10 27.26 7.59
C LEU A 243 11.32 28.12 7.21
N LYS A 244 12.50 27.83 7.78
CA LYS A 244 13.74 28.54 7.45
C LYS A 244 14.08 28.43 5.96
N TYR A 245 13.90 27.24 5.38
CA TYR A 245 14.05 27.04 3.94
C TYR A 245 13.08 27.92 3.14
N LEU A 246 11.78 27.92 3.47
CA LEU A 246 10.77 28.68 2.74
C LEU A 246 11.01 30.20 2.82
N ILE A 247 11.41 30.74 3.97
CA ILE A 247 11.76 32.16 4.11
C ILE A 247 12.97 32.51 3.23
N LYS A 248 13.98 31.62 3.17
CA LYS A 248 15.16 31.84 2.32
C LYS A 248 14.82 31.72 0.83
N GLU A 249 14.03 30.72 0.44
CA GLU A 249 13.53 30.57 -0.93
C GLU A 249 12.70 31.80 -1.34
N ALA A 250 11.84 32.31 -0.46
CA ALA A 250 11.02 33.50 -0.73
C ALA A 250 11.89 34.72 -1.03
N LYS A 251 12.92 34.98 -0.21
CA LYS A 251 13.89 36.07 -0.44
C LYS A 251 14.60 35.94 -1.78
N GLU A 252 15.09 34.75 -2.09
CA GLU A 252 15.84 34.48 -3.33
C GLU A 252 14.95 34.59 -4.57
N LYS A 253 13.67 34.21 -4.46
CA LYS A 253 12.67 34.34 -5.52
C LYS A 253 11.93 35.68 -5.51
N LYS A 254 12.32 36.61 -4.61
CA LYS A 254 11.71 37.94 -4.43
C LYS A 254 10.20 37.90 -4.17
N ARG A 255 9.76 36.91 -3.39
CA ARG A 255 8.38 36.68 -2.97
C ARG A 255 8.14 37.25 -1.56
N THR A 256 8.20 38.57 -1.43
CA THR A 256 8.17 39.29 -0.14
C THR A 256 6.96 38.93 0.74
N ALA A 257 5.82 38.63 0.12
CA ALA A 257 4.60 38.21 0.83
C ALA A 257 4.78 36.93 1.67
N PHE A 258 5.81 36.11 1.43
CA PHE A 258 6.04 34.84 2.13
C PHE A 258 7.26 34.86 3.05
N GLU A 259 7.87 36.03 3.29
CA GLU A 259 9.02 36.15 4.19
C GLU A 259 8.64 36.15 5.67
N GLU A 260 7.37 36.42 5.99
CA GLU A 260 6.84 36.53 7.35
C GLU A 260 5.35 36.13 7.48
N GLY A 261 4.86 36.08 8.73
CA GLY A 261 3.47 35.75 9.06
C GLY A 261 3.17 34.24 9.12
N TRP A 262 4.21 33.41 9.13
CA TRP A 262 4.08 31.96 9.25
C TRP A 262 3.85 31.53 10.69
N THR A 263 2.99 30.53 10.87
CA THR A 263 2.81 29.82 12.15
C THR A 263 3.28 28.38 12.02
N VAL A 264 3.84 27.83 13.09
CA VAL A 264 4.29 26.42 13.15
C VAL A 264 3.43 25.69 14.17
N LEU A 265 2.79 24.61 13.75
CA LEU A 265 1.90 23.79 14.57
C LEU A 265 2.40 22.35 14.60
N LEU A 266 2.40 21.76 15.79
CA LEU A 266 2.51 20.32 15.97
C LEU A 266 1.08 19.81 16.15
N LEU A 267 0.69 18.84 15.35
CA LEU A 267 -0.67 18.32 15.41
C LEU A 267 -0.69 17.07 16.29
N GLU A 268 -1.49 17.15 17.36
CA GLU A 268 -1.71 16.05 18.30
C GLU A 268 -3.04 15.32 18.02
N ASP A 269 -4.01 16.01 17.43
CA ASP A 269 -5.32 15.42 17.06
C ASP A 269 -5.27 14.86 15.62
N ILE A 270 -4.46 13.82 15.44
CA ILE A 270 -4.30 13.10 14.16
C ILE A 270 -4.35 11.58 14.40
N PRO A 271 -4.63 10.76 13.37
CA PRO A 271 -4.51 9.31 13.48
C PRO A 271 -3.10 8.89 13.90
N HIS A 272 -2.96 8.13 14.98
CA HIS A 272 -1.66 7.64 15.46
C HIS A 272 -1.43 6.18 15.09
N GLN A 273 -0.16 5.83 14.87
CA GLN A 273 0.24 4.43 14.71
C GLN A 273 0.37 3.76 16.08
N THR A 274 0.17 2.44 16.13
CA THR A 274 0.36 1.64 17.36
C THR A 274 1.44 0.56 17.22
N ASN A 275 2.21 0.60 16.13
CA ASN A 275 3.40 -0.22 15.91
C ASN A 275 4.59 0.66 15.52
N GLU A 276 5.73 0.07 15.18
CA GLU A 276 6.95 0.82 14.82
C GLU A 276 7.11 1.01 13.31
N ASN A 277 6.25 0.40 12.49
CA ASN A 277 6.57 0.09 11.10
C ASN A 277 5.71 0.82 10.06
N ASP A 278 4.56 1.35 10.47
CA ASP A 278 3.60 1.96 9.56
C ASP A 278 3.80 3.46 9.32
N CYS A 279 4.81 4.09 9.92
CA CYS A 279 5.04 5.53 9.82
C CYS A 279 5.06 6.03 8.36
N GLY A 280 5.67 5.25 7.44
CA GLY A 280 5.66 5.56 6.01
C GLY A 280 4.26 5.53 5.39
N VAL A 281 3.41 4.57 5.77
CA VAL A 281 2.03 4.47 5.30
C VAL A 281 1.19 5.63 5.81
N PHE A 282 1.33 5.99 7.09
CA PHE A 282 0.68 7.17 7.66
C PHE A 282 1.08 8.45 6.91
N VAL A 283 2.37 8.63 6.59
CA VAL A 283 2.84 9.76 5.78
C VAL A 283 2.14 9.82 4.41
N LEU A 284 1.98 8.68 3.73
CA LEU A 284 1.27 8.63 2.45
C LEU A 284 -0.22 8.91 2.61
N GLU A 285 -0.87 8.38 3.65
CA GLU A 285 -2.30 8.60 3.88
C GLU A 285 -2.61 10.05 4.26
N TYR A 286 -1.82 10.65 5.16
CA TYR A 286 -1.94 12.07 5.46
C TYR A 286 -1.77 12.92 4.19
N SER A 287 -0.75 12.61 3.40
CA SER A 287 -0.46 13.33 2.15
C SER A 287 -1.63 13.25 1.18
N ARG A 288 -2.22 12.05 1.03
CA ARG A 288 -3.39 11.81 0.18
C ARG A 288 -4.60 12.60 0.66
N CYS A 289 -5.01 12.44 1.92
CA CYS A 289 -6.18 13.13 2.48
C CYS A 289 -6.03 14.66 2.35
N LEU A 290 -4.86 15.20 2.71
CA LEU A 290 -4.59 16.64 2.61
C LEU A 290 -4.63 17.14 1.17
N ALA A 291 -4.10 16.36 0.22
CA ALA A 291 -4.13 16.72 -1.20
C ALA A 291 -5.54 16.68 -1.78
N LEU A 292 -6.40 15.78 -1.31
CA LEU A 292 -7.82 15.69 -1.68
C LEU A 292 -8.71 16.65 -0.88
N SER A 293 -8.17 17.36 0.11
CA SER A 293 -8.93 18.16 1.08
C SER A 293 -9.96 17.33 1.87
N GLU A 294 -9.65 16.06 2.12
CA GLU A 294 -10.43 15.12 2.93
C GLU A 294 -9.98 15.15 4.39
N PRO A 295 -10.88 14.87 5.35
CA PRO A 295 -10.51 14.75 6.75
C PRO A 295 -9.65 13.50 7.00
N LEU A 296 -8.79 13.54 8.02
CA LEU A 296 -7.95 12.41 8.43
C LEU A 296 -8.77 11.35 9.19
N GLN A 297 -9.74 10.72 8.52
CA GLN A 297 -10.65 9.73 9.10
C GLN A 297 -10.20 8.29 8.81
N PHE A 298 -9.07 7.92 9.39
CA PHE A 298 -8.57 6.54 9.39
C PHE A 298 -7.89 6.23 10.72
N CYS A 299 -7.62 4.95 10.98
CA CYS A 299 -6.90 4.50 12.16
C CYS A 299 -5.97 3.33 11.83
N GLN A 300 -5.21 2.87 12.82
CA GLN A 300 -4.29 1.73 12.68
C GLN A 300 -4.95 0.47 12.09
N ARG A 301 -6.24 0.22 12.37
CA ARG A 301 -6.96 -0.96 11.87
C ARG A 301 -7.17 -0.94 10.35
N ASP A 302 -7.13 0.25 9.75
CA ASP A 302 -7.34 0.43 8.32
C ASP A 302 -6.04 0.23 7.52
N ILE A 303 -4.88 0.27 8.19
CA ILE A 303 -3.57 0.24 7.55
C ILE A 303 -3.33 -0.98 6.65
N PRO A 304 -3.73 -2.21 7.01
CA PRO A 304 -3.60 -3.35 6.10
C PRO A 304 -4.32 -3.15 4.76
N GLN A 305 -5.51 -2.53 4.78
CA GLN A 305 -6.26 -2.24 3.55
C GLN A 305 -5.66 -1.06 2.79
N ILE A 306 -5.20 -0.03 3.51
CA ILE A 306 -4.51 1.12 2.92
C ILE A 306 -3.22 0.67 2.21
N ARG A 307 -2.41 -0.21 2.80
CA ARG A 307 -1.21 -0.79 2.16
C ARG A 307 -1.54 -1.47 0.84
N LYS A 308 -2.60 -2.30 0.82
CA LYS A 308 -3.07 -2.97 -0.40
C LYS A 308 -3.59 -1.98 -1.44
N ARG A 309 -4.29 -0.92 -1.02
CA ARG A 309 -4.73 0.17 -1.89
C ARG A 309 -3.54 0.88 -2.52
N ILE A 310 -2.56 1.31 -1.72
CA ILE A 310 -1.34 1.99 -2.20
C ILE A 310 -0.60 1.10 -3.20
N TYR A 311 -0.47 -0.20 -2.93
CA TYR A 311 0.14 -1.14 -3.89
C TYR A 311 -0.59 -1.13 -5.23
N LYS A 312 -1.92 -1.28 -5.24
CA LYS A 312 -2.72 -1.24 -6.48
C LYS A 312 -2.54 0.08 -7.21
N GLU A 313 -2.67 1.20 -6.48
CA GLU A 313 -2.53 2.55 -7.03
C GLU A 313 -1.15 2.79 -7.67
N LEU A 314 -0.09 2.23 -7.09
CA LEU A 314 1.26 2.28 -7.67
C LEU A 314 1.34 1.45 -8.96
N CYS A 315 0.90 0.20 -8.95
CA CYS A 315 0.91 -0.66 -10.14
C CYS A 315 0.03 -0.12 -11.28
N GLU A 316 -1.08 0.52 -10.95
CA GLU A 316 -2.02 1.11 -11.91
C GLU A 316 -1.66 2.56 -12.27
N CYS A 317 -0.62 3.11 -11.62
CA CYS A 317 -0.15 4.48 -11.78
C CYS A 317 -1.29 5.51 -11.65
N LYS A 318 -2.22 5.26 -10.72
CA LYS A 318 -3.44 6.04 -10.57
C LYS A 318 -3.96 5.95 -9.14
N LEU A 319 -4.34 7.07 -8.54
CA LEU A 319 -5.07 7.10 -7.28
C LEU A 319 -6.54 6.73 -7.50
N HIS A 320 -7.07 5.87 -6.64
CA HIS A 320 -8.47 5.47 -6.65
C HIS A 320 -9.28 6.39 -5.74
N ASP A 321 -10.53 6.67 -6.10
CA ASP A 321 -11.48 7.27 -5.14
C ASP A 321 -11.75 6.24 -4.03
N ASN A 322 -11.99 6.70 -2.79
CA ASN A 322 -12.19 5.81 -1.64
C ASN A 322 -13.31 4.78 -1.95
N CYS A 323 -13.05 3.49 -1.72
CA CYS A 323 -14.03 2.40 -1.85
C CYS A 323 -14.88 2.25 -0.59
#